data_AF-A0A3D4XRV9-F1
#
_entry.id   AF-A0A3D4XRV9-F1
#
_cell.length_a   1.000
_cell.length_b   1.000
_cell.length_c   1.000
_cell.angle_alpha   90.00
_cell.angle_beta   90.00
_cell.angle_gamma   90.00
#
_symmetry.space_group_name_H-M   'P 1'
#
loop_
_entity.id
_entity.type
_entity.pdbx_description
1 polymer ?
#
loop_
_entity_poly.entity_id
_entity_poly.type
_entity_poly.pdbx_seq_one_letter_code
_entity_poly.pdbx_strand_id
1 'polypeptide(L)' 'FQCMRHPILNKDACGANATTVVKRTAFNMGKYAPNVSDDVTITLSIEAVKE' A
#
# COMPACT_ATOMS: atom_id res chain seq x y z
N PHE A 1 9.65 -7.75 4.70
CA PHE A 1 9.31 -8.87 3.79
C PHE A 1 9.40 -10.15 4.61
N GLN A 2 8.32 -10.90 4.71
CA GLN A 2 8.27 -12.11 5.53
C GLN A 2 7.55 -13.20 4.75
N CYS A 3 8.19 -14.35 4.58
CA CYS A 3 7.58 -15.50 3.93
C CYS A 3 7.17 -16.53 4.98
N MET A 4 5.91 -16.96 4.93
CA MET A 4 5.34 -17.97 5.81
C MET A 4 4.34 -18.81 5.03
N ARG A 5 4.15 -20.08 5.42
CA ARG A 5 3.15 -20.95 4.78
C ARG A 5 1.76 -20.38 5.04
N HIS A 6 0.98 -20.15 3.98
CA HIS A 6 -0.39 -19.66 4.13
C HIS A 6 -1.27 -20.72 4.83
N PRO A 7 -1.94 -20.42 5.96
CA PRO A 7 -2.61 -21.41 6.81
C PRO A 7 -3.71 -22.21 6.12
N ILE A 8 -4.36 -21.63 5.10
CA ILE A 8 -5.49 -22.26 4.40
C ILE A 8 -5.07 -22.88 3.06
N LEU A 9 -4.12 -22.25 2.36
CA LEU A 9 -3.74 -22.64 0.99
C LEU A 9 -2.60 -23.66 0.99
N ASN A 10 -1.92 -23.88 2.12
CA ASN A 10 -0.77 -24.77 2.26
C ASN A 10 0.38 -24.51 1.26
N LYS A 11 0.36 -23.35 0.59
CA LYS A 11 1.40 -22.83 -0.30
C LYS A 11 2.23 -21.79 0.43
N ASP A 12 3.47 -21.60 0.00
CA ASP A 12 4.34 -20.56 0.53
C ASP A 12 3.82 -19.20 0.10
N ALA A 13 3.61 -18.29 1.06
CA ALA A 13 3.22 -16.91 0.79
C ALA A 13 4.24 -15.94 1.37
N CYS A 14 4.45 -14.81 0.71
CA CYS A 14 5.33 -13.74 1.17
C CYS A 14 4.55 -12.45 1.34
N GLY A 15 4.59 -11.90 2.55
CA GLY A 15 3.99 -10.62 2.91
C GLY A 15 4.99 -9.47 2.88
N ALA A 16 4.55 -8.31 2.40
CA ALA A 16 5.28 -7.06 2.45
C ALA A 16 4.36 -5.90 2.82
N ASN A 17 4.87 -4.97 3.63
CA ASN A 17 4.22 -3.70 3.88
C ASN A 17 5.06 -2.60 3.22
N ALA A 18 4.41 -1.73 2.46
CA ALA A 18 5.04 -0.57 1.85
C ALA A 18 4.24 0.68 2.19
N THR A 19 4.93 1.79 2.43
CA THR A 19 4.31 3.09 2.71
C THR A 19 4.87 4.12 1.75
N THR A 20 4.01 4.89 1.10
CA THR A 20 4.41 6.01 0.26
C THR A 20 3.57 7.23 0.57
N VAL A 21 4.13 8.42 0.37
CA VAL A 21 3.42 9.68 0.54
C VAL A 21 3.33 10.34 -0.83
N VAL A 22 2.12 10.68 -1.25
CA VAL A 22 1.92 11.35 -2.54
C VAL A 22 1.05 12.59 -2.38
N LYS A 23 1.36 13.61 -3.19
CA LYS A 23 0.62 14.86 -3.25
C LYS A 23 -0.62 14.72 -4.14
N ARG A 24 -1.80 15.11 -3.64
CA ARG A 24 -3.05 15.06 -4.41
C ARG A 24 -3.02 16.02 -5.60
N THR A 25 -2.39 17.18 -5.45
CA THR A 25 -2.21 18.16 -6.53
C THR A 25 -1.44 17.59 -7.72
N ALA A 26 -0.49 16.67 -7.51
CA ALA A 26 0.27 16.02 -8.58
C ALA A 26 -0.61 15.15 -9.50
N PHE A 27 -1.80 14.75 -9.03
CA PHE A 27 -2.77 13.97 -9.79
C PHE A 27 -4.03 14.76 -10.16
N ASN A 28 -3.94 16.10 -10.22
CA ASN A 28 -5.07 16.98 -10.51
C ASN A 28 -6.23 16.85 -9.49
N MET A 29 -5.96 16.35 -8.27
CA MET A 29 -6.92 16.23 -7.16
C MET A 29 -6.75 17.35 -6.12
N GLY A 30 -6.40 18.56 -6.57
CA GLY A 30 -6.11 19.72 -5.71
C GLY A 30 -7.35 20.47 -5.18
N LYS A 31 -8.56 19.92 -5.32
CA LYS A 31 -9.77 20.59 -4.83
C LYS A 31 -9.67 20.78 -3.31
N TYR A 32 -9.78 22.04 -2.87
CA TYR A 32 -9.66 22.47 -1.46
C TYR A 32 -8.24 22.53 -0.87
N ALA A 33 -7.17 22.47 -1.67
CA ALA A 33 -5.84 22.86 -1.21
C ALA A 33 -5.74 24.41 -1.12
N PRO A 34 -5.15 25.00 -0.06
CA PRO A 34 -4.41 24.38 1.06
C PRO A 34 -5.28 24.04 2.29
N ASN A 35 -6.59 24.34 2.27
CA ASN A 35 -7.49 24.15 3.40
C ASN A 35 -7.58 22.67 3.86
N VAL A 36 -7.29 21.72 2.96
CA VAL A 36 -7.11 20.29 3.26
C VAL A 36 -5.70 19.88 2.82
N SER A 37 -4.95 19.24 3.73
CA SER A 37 -3.56 18.79 3.48
C SER A 37 -3.41 18.08 2.14
N ASP A 38 -2.37 18.45 1.38
CA ASP A 38 -2.10 17.89 0.06
C ASP A 38 -1.39 16.54 0.12
N ASP A 39 -0.73 16.23 1.26
CA ASP A 39 0.01 14.99 1.47
C ASP A 39 -0.93 13.85 1.88
N VAL A 40 -0.95 12.79 1.09
CA VAL A 40 -1.69 11.55 1.37
C VAL A 40 -0.72 10.41 1.59
N THR A 41 -0.80 9.78 2.75
CA THR A 41 -0.05 8.56 3.07
C THR A 41 -0.82 7.34 2.60
N ILE A 42 -0.20 6.54 1.74
CA ILE A 42 -0.75 5.30 1.19
C ILE A 42 0.01 4.14 1.85
N THR A 43 -0.72 3.28 2.55
CA THR A 43 -0.22 2.05 3.16
C THR A 43 -0.65 0.86 2.31
N LEU A 44 0.31 0.15 1.74
CA LEU A 44 0.11 -1.03 0.90
C LEU A 44 0.49 -2.27 1.70
N SER A 45 -0.49 -3.14 1.93
CA SER A 45 -0.28 -4.48 2.50
C SER A 45 -0.37 -5.50 1.37
N ILE A 46 0.74 -6.15 1.04
CA ILE A 46 0.90 -7.04 -0.12
C ILE A 46 1.15 -8.45 0.39
N GLU A 47 0.40 -9.42 -0.14
CA GLU A 47 0.65 -10.85 0.06
C GLU A 47 0.76 -11.54 -1.30
N ALA A 48 1.89 -12.20 -1.56
CA ALA A 48 2.15 -12.96 -2.78
C ALA A 48 2.20 -14.45 -2.46
N VAL A 49 1.32 -15.25 -3.07
CA VAL A 49 1.29 -16.71 -2.91
C VAL A 49 2.08 -17.34 -4.06
N LYS A 50 2.99 -18.26 -3.75
CA LYS A 50 3.71 -19.05 -4.75
C LYS A 50 2.71 -19.97 -5.47
N GLU A 51 2.72 -19.94 -6.80
CA GLU A 51 1.86 -20.77 -7.66
C GLU A 51 2.18 -22.26 -7.52
#